data_AF-A0A521HPN1-F1
#
_entry.id   AF-A0A521HPN1-F1
#
_cell.length_a   1.000
_cell.length_b   1.000
_cell.length_c   1.000
_cell.angle_alpha   90.00
_cell.angle_beta   90.00
_cell.angle_gamma   90.00
#
_symmetry.space_group_name_H-M   'P 1'
#
loop_
_entity.id
_entity.type
_entity.pdbx_description
1 polymer ?
#
loop_
_entity_poly.entity_id
_entity_poly.type
_entity_poly.pdbx_seq_one_letter_code
_entity_poly.pdbx_strand_id
1 'polypeptide(L)'
;MALVPGQRFISNAEPELGLGTMIRLEGRNVQVLFATAGVLRRYAAHSAPISRAEFRVGQKVIGKGISLQIERVERVDGLFVYHGAGKSLNEAELDDTQAIS
;
A
#
# COMPACT_ATOMS: atom_id res chain seq x y z
N MET A 1 -14.18 -1.91 -6.13
CA MET A 1 -12.88 -2.46 -5.72
C MET A 1 -13.02 -3.00 -4.31
N ALA A 2 -12.67 -4.26 -4.04
CA ALA A 2 -12.76 -4.82 -2.69
C ALA A 2 -11.58 -4.35 -1.82
N LEU A 3 -11.86 -4.01 -0.56
CA LEU A 3 -10.87 -3.70 0.46
C LEU A 3 -10.34 -5.02 1.05
N VAL A 4 -9.06 -5.32 0.83
CA VAL A 4 -8.38 -6.54 1.33
C VAL A 4 -7.20 -6.20 2.24
N PRO A 5 -7.11 -6.76 3.47
CA PRO A 5 -5.97 -6.50 4.37
C PRO A 5 -4.62 -6.67 3.67
N GLY A 6 -3.67 -5.80 3.99
CA GLY A 6 -2.37 -5.71 3.31
C GLY A 6 -2.32 -4.68 2.18
N GLN A 7 -3.47 -4.22 1.67
CA GLN A 7 -3.50 -3.12 0.70
C GLN A 7 -2.84 -1.85 1.25
N ARG A 8 -2.08 -1.15 0.39
CA ARG A 8 -1.37 0.07 0.78
C ARG A 8 -2.17 1.31 0.38
N PHE A 9 -2.20 2.31 1.25
CA PHE A 9 -3.00 3.53 1.08
C PHE A 9 -2.21 4.78 1.45
N ILE A 10 -2.59 5.91 0.84
CA ILE A 10 -2.19 7.25 1.27
C ILE A 10 -3.42 8.01 1.75
N SER A 11 -3.26 8.89 2.73
CA SER A 11 -4.30 9.84 3.12
C SER A 11 -4.19 11.09 2.26
N ASN A 12 -5.25 11.41 1.50
CA ASN A 12 -5.31 12.65 0.74
C ASN A 12 -5.53 13.87 1.65
N ALA A 13 -6.13 13.66 2.83
CA ALA A 13 -6.38 14.71 3.81
C ALA A 13 -5.17 14.96 4.74
N GLU A 14 -4.31 13.96 4.92
CA GLU A 14 -3.14 14.00 5.80
C GLU A 14 -1.92 13.38 5.08
N PRO A 15 -1.38 14.02 4.03
CA PRO A 15 -0.30 13.46 3.22
C PRO A 15 0.98 13.14 4.02
N GLU A 16 1.20 13.85 5.12
CA GLU A 16 2.34 13.70 6.03
C GLU A 16 2.38 12.33 6.73
N LEU A 17 1.25 11.60 6.76
CA LEU A 17 1.21 10.25 7.34
C LEU A 17 1.98 9.23 6.52
N GLY A 18 2.25 9.53 5.25
CA GLY A 18 2.96 8.63 4.34
C GLY A 18 2.14 7.40 3.94
N LEU A 19 2.83 6.29 3.72
CA LEU A 19 2.22 5.04 3.27
C LEU A 19 1.63 4.27 4.44
N GLY A 20 0.35 3.94 4.34
CA GLY A 20 -0.39 3.16 5.31
C GLY A 20 -0.72 1.75 4.83
N THR A 21 -0.82 0.80 5.76
CA THR A 21 -1.30 -0.56 5.51
C THR A 21 -2.72 -0.71 6.01
N MET A 22 -3.63 -1.17 5.16
CA MET A 22 -4.96 -1.55 5.62
C MET A 22 -4.88 -2.84 6.43
N ILE A 23 -5.25 -2.77 7.71
CA ILE A 23 -5.14 -3.89 8.65
C ILE A 23 -6.41 -4.73 8.65
N ARG A 24 -7.59 -4.08 8.60
CA ARG A 24 -8.88 -4.77 8.62
C ARG A 24 -10.04 -3.89 8.16
N LEU A 25 -11.12 -4.56 7.77
CA LEU A 25 -12.44 -3.99 7.55
C LEU A 25 -13.36 -4.41 8.71
N GLU A 26 -13.98 -3.44 9.39
CA GLU A 26 -14.94 -3.65 10.47
C GLU A 26 -16.29 -3.01 10.12
N GLY A 27 -17.20 -3.82 9.60
CA GLY A 27 -18.49 -3.33 9.09
C GLY A 27 -18.28 -2.35 7.94
N ARG A 28 -18.62 -1.07 8.17
CA ARG A 28 -18.43 0.03 7.21
C ARG A 28 -17.18 0.86 7.47
N ASN A 29 -16.30 0.43 8.37
CA ASN A 29 -15.07 1.14 8.70
C ASN A 29 -13.85 0.36 8.23
N VAL A 30 -12.86 1.07 7.74
CA VAL A 30 -11.53 0.54 7.43
C VAL A 30 -10.53 1.07 8.44
N GLN A 31 -9.63 0.19 8.91
CA GLN A 31 -8.49 0.60 9.73
C GLN A 31 -7.20 0.56 8.93
N VAL A 32 -6.46 1.66 8.94
CA VAL A 32 -5.19 1.84 8.23
C VAL A 32 -4.12 2.24 9.22
N LEU A 33 -3.03 1.47 9.27
CA LEU A 33 -1.83 1.77 10.06
C LEU A 33 -0.85 2.56 9.20
N PHE A 34 -0.57 3.80 9.59
CA PHE A 34 0.49 4.62 9.01
C PHE A 34 1.73 4.48 9.89
N ALA A 35 2.54 3.46 9.61
CA ALA A 35 3.65 3.08 10.46
C ALA A 35 4.77 4.14 10.51
N THR A 36 5.03 4.84 9.40
CA THR A 36 5.97 5.98 9.36
C THR A 36 5.59 7.07 10.36
N ALA A 37 4.29 7.36 10.51
CA ALA A 37 3.77 8.33 11.48
C ALA A 37 3.44 7.71 12.86
N GLY A 38 3.51 6.38 13.00
CA GLY A 38 3.17 5.67 14.23
C GLY A 38 1.69 5.74 14.64
N VAL A 39 0.77 5.97 13.69
CA VAL A 39 -0.66 6.18 13.99
C VAL A 39 -1.58 5.16 13.31
N LEU A 40 -2.64 4.78 14.01
CA LEU A 40 -3.74 3.97 13.47
C LEU A 40 -4.95 4.88 13.19
N ARG A 41 -5.35 4.98 11.92
CA ARG A 41 -6.52 5.75 11.51
C ARG A 41 -7.68 4.83 11.18
N ARG A 42 -8.88 5.28 11.53
CA ARG A 42 -10.15 4.63 11.18
C ARG A 42 -10.92 5.55 10.23
N TYR A 43 -11.31 5.03 9.07
CA TYR A 43 -12.10 5.77 8.09
C TYR A 43 -13.40 5.03 7.76
N ALA A 44 -14.41 5.77 7.32
CA ALA A 44 -15.60 5.19 6.72
C ALA A 44 -15.25 4.64 5.33
N ALA A 45 -15.48 3.36 5.08
CA ALA A 45 -15.00 2.62 3.90
C ALA A 45 -15.45 3.20 2.53
N HIS A 46 -16.52 4.00 2.49
CA HIS A 46 -17.09 4.53 1.25
C HIS A 46 -16.87 6.03 1.05
N SER A 47 -16.38 6.73 2.07
CA SER A 47 -16.16 8.19 2.02
C SER A 47 -14.82 8.59 2.62
N ALA A 48 -13.92 7.61 2.82
CA ALA A 48 -12.58 7.83 3.34
C ALA A 48 -11.78 8.70 2.37
N PRO A 49 -11.10 9.76 2.83
CA PRO A 49 -10.20 10.55 2.01
C PRO A 49 -8.86 9.81 1.80
N ILE A 50 -8.90 8.53 1.46
CA ILE A 50 -7.71 7.69 1.21
C ILE A 50 -7.71 7.18 -0.22
N SER A 51 -6.52 7.08 -0.80
CA SER A 51 -6.30 6.50 -2.13
C SER A 51 -5.40 5.27 -2.00
N ARG A 52 -5.70 4.20 -2.75
CA ARG A 52 -4.80 3.05 -2.79
C ARG A 52 -3.50 3.47 -3.48
N ALA A 53 -2.37 3.11 -2.88
CA ALA A 53 -1.05 3.38 -3.45
C ALA A 53 -0.75 2.34 -4.52
N GLU A 54 -0.56 2.79 -5.75
CA GLU A 54 -0.25 1.92 -6.90
C GLU A 54 1.08 2.35 -7.50
N PHE A 55 2.03 1.41 -7.56
CA PHE A 55 3.31 1.62 -8.24
C PHE A 55 3.23 1.03 -9.65
N ARG A 56 3.89 1.68 -10.61
CA ARG A 56 3.80 1.37 -12.04
C ARG A 56 5.10 0.80 -12.57
N VAL A 57 5.01 0.11 -13.71
CA VAL A 57 6.18 -0.34 -14.48
C VAL A 57 7.13 0.84 -14.71
N GLY A 58 8.43 0.60 -14.49
CA GLY A 58 9.49 1.60 -14.52
C GLY A 58 9.80 2.23 -13.15
N GLN A 59 8.89 2.19 -12.19
CA GLN A 59 9.16 2.67 -10.83
C GLN A 59 9.95 1.65 -10.02
N LYS A 60 10.61 2.10 -8.96
CA LYS A 60 11.38 1.27 -8.03
C LYS A 60 10.62 1.11 -6.72
N VAL A 61 10.54 -0.12 -6.22
CA VAL A 61 9.97 -0.43 -4.90
C VAL A 61 11.00 -1.16 -4.03
N ILE A 62 10.83 -1.03 -2.72
CA ILE A 62 11.73 -1.60 -1.70
C ILE A 62 10.88 -2.32 -0.66
N GLY A 63 11.30 -3.52 -0.25
CA GLY A 63 10.58 -4.30 0.74
C GLY A 63 11.37 -5.53 1.14
N LYS A 64 11.24 -5.96 2.39
CA LYS A 64 11.90 -7.18 2.92
C LYS A 64 13.41 -7.24 2.62
N GLY A 65 14.08 -6.08 2.65
CA GLY A 65 15.52 -5.97 2.39
C GLY A 65 15.93 -6.13 0.92
N ILE A 66 14.99 -6.20 -0.02
CA ILE A 66 15.27 -6.19 -1.46
C ILE A 66 14.71 -4.92 -2.11
N SER A 67 15.28 -4.58 -3.26
CA SER A 67 14.72 -3.58 -4.16
C SER A 67 14.63 -4.11 -5.57
N LEU A 68 13.57 -3.74 -6.28
CA LEU A 68 13.34 -4.07 -7.68
C LEU A 68 12.78 -2.87 -8.44
N GLN A 69 13.16 -2.76 -9.71
CA GLN A 69 12.45 -1.94 -10.68
C GLN A 69 11.29 -2.75 -11.23
N ILE A 70 10.09 -2.18 -11.25
CA ILE A 70 8.88 -2.88 -11.66
C ILE A 70 8.92 -3.08 -13.18
N GLU A 71 8.87 -4.33 -13.60
CA GLU A 71 8.74 -4.74 -15.00
C GLU A 71 7.31 -5.20 -15.30
N ARG A 72 6.63 -5.74 -14.28
CA ARG A 72 5.26 -6.24 -14.38
C ARG A 72 4.54 -6.08 -13.05
N VAL A 73 3.26 -5.73 -13.11
CA VAL A 73 2.35 -5.70 -11.97
C VAL A 73 1.28 -6.75 -12.18
N GLU A 74 1.06 -7.59 -11.18
CA GLU A 74 0.00 -8.57 -11.14
C GLU A 74 -0.94 -8.29 -9.97
N ARG A 75 -2.18 -8.78 -10.07
CA ARG A 75 -3.11 -8.77 -8.95
C ARG A 75 -3.41 -10.20 -8.51
N VAL A 76 -3.00 -10.54 -7.29
CA VAL A 76 -3.21 -11.86 -6.68
C VAL A 76 -3.98 -11.65 -5.38
N ASP A 77 -5.10 -12.35 -5.21
CA ASP A 77 -5.96 -12.26 -4.01
C ASP A 77 -6.34 -10.82 -3.61
N GLY A 78 -6.53 -9.97 -4.62
CA GLY A 78 -6.90 -8.58 -4.40
C GLY A 78 -5.74 -7.63 -4.11
N LEU A 79 -4.52 -8.14 -3.91
CA LEU A 79 -3.29 -7.39 -3.66
C LEU A 79 -2.44 -7.23 -4.92
N PHE A 80 -1.65 -6.15 -4.98
CA PHE A 80 -0.65 -5.98 -6.03
C PHE A 80 0.60 -6.81 -5.73
N VAL A 81 1.12 -7.46 -6.76
CA VAL A 81 2.41 -8.14 -6.76
C VAL A 81 3.28 -7.48 -7.83
N TYR A 82 4.40 -6.91 -7.39
CA TYR A 82 5.37 -6.22 -8.22
C TYR A 82 6.49 -7.18 -8.58
N HIS A 83 6.76 -7.35 -9.86
CA HIS A 83 7.81 -8.23 -10.37
C HIS A 83 8.90 -7.42 -11.08
N GLY A 84 10.15 -7.85 -10.91
CA GLY A 84 11.29 -7.29 -11.66
C GLY A 84 12.57 -8.05 -11.41
N ALA A 85 13.39 -8.25 -12.45
CA ALA A 85 14.68 -8.94 -12.38
C ALA A 85 14.64 -10.29 -11.64
N GLY A 86 13.60 -11.09 -11.88
CA GLY A 86 13.39 -12.40 -11.24
C GLY A 86 12.97 -12.36 -9.76
N LYS A 87 12.71 -11.17 -9.21
CA LYS A 87 12.21 -10.97 -7.83
C LYS A 87 10.75 -10.55 -7.85
N SER A 88 10.09 -10.70 -6.70
CA SER A 88 8.72 -10.24 -6.49
C SER A 88 8.51 -9.70 -5.08
N LEU A 89 7.68 -8.67 -4.97
CA LEU A 89 7.19 -8.13 -3.70
C LEU A 89 5.67 -7.94 -3.78
N ASN A 90 4.94 -8.42 -2.78
CA ASN A 90 3.56 -8.02 -2.58
C ASN A 90 3.51 -6.58 -2.01
N GLU A 91 2.48 -5.80 -2.30
CA GLU A 91 2.32 -4.45 -1.74
C GLU A 91 2.39 -4.41 -0.20
N ALA A 92 1.93 -5.46 0.48
CA ALA A 92 1.98 -5.59 1.94
C ALA A 92 3.40 -5.80 2.48
N GLU A 93 4.34 -6.19 1.62
CA GLU A 93 5.75 -6.44 1.93
C GLU A 93 6.63 -5.21 1.68
N LEU A 94 6.06 -4.13 1.14
CA LEU A 94 6.77 -2.90 0.89
C LEU A 94 7.07 -2.18 2.20
N ASP A 95 8.29 -1.63 2.30
CA ASP A 95 8.66 -0.76 3.42
C ASP A 95 7.71 0.45 3.51
N ASP A 96 7.51 0.98 4.70
CA ASP A 96 6.62 2.14 4.98
C ASP A 96 7.13 3.45 4.38
N THR A 97 8.40 3.48 4.02
CA THR A 97 9.02 4.53 3.23
C THR A 97 9.32 4.00 1.83
N GLN A 98 8.57 4.48 0.85
CA GLN A 98 8.88 4.27 -0.58
C GLN A 98 9.36 5.59 -1.18
N ALA A 99 10.28 5.51 -2.15
CA ALA A 99 10.60 6.65 -2.98
C ALA A 99 9.41 6.90 -3.92
N ILE A 100 8.49 7.77 -3.51
CA ILE A 100 7.37 8.19 -4.36
C ILE A 100 7.94 9.29 -5.28
N SER A 101 8.10 8.95 -6.57
CA SER A 101 8.45 9.90 -7.64
C SER A 101 7.22 10.63 -8.15
#